data_AF-D4N6Z9-F1
#
_entry.id   AF-D4N6Z9-F1
#
_cell.length_a   1.000
_cell.length_b   1.000
_cell.length_c   1.000
_cell.angle_alpha   90.00
_cell.angle_beta   90.00
_cell.angle_gamma   90.00
#
_symmetry.space_group_name_H-M   'P 1'
#
loop_
_entity.id
_entity.type
_entity.pdbx_description
1 polymer ?
#
loop_
_entity_poly.entity_id
_entity_poly.type
_entity_poly.pdbx_seq_one_letter_code
_entity_poly.pdbx_strand_id
1 'polypeptide(L)'
;MPNSFSKLEENLEHPEFFKLGITIIYAIVIALSIDASKPIFIPFYSIPANFLNAIILFYGYFFIITGWIEYHFLTQKFDGINRAVLATFVIELGILFLFYYVITAGSEDGTDYLIPDVFLFVTPLLFLLLTLKDMYNASNHNNRNLLSYRNLSRNFLFISIIISLSYLAETYATGFQSFGAFAFYRDLIFAFLILTLIVIYRIVRWREINSTPAIS
;
A
#
# COMPACT_ATOMS: atom_id res chain seq x y z
N MET A 1 24.03 34.04 6.61
CA MET A 1 22.69 33.98 5.99
C MET A 1 21.88 32.97 6.77
N PRO A 2 20.95 33.39 7.65
CA PRO A 2 20.08 32.46 8.35
C PRO A 2 18.98 31.98 7.40
N ASN A 3 19.04 30.68 7.08
CA ASN A 3 17.94 29.74 6.86
C ASN A 3 16.70 30.22 6.08
N SER A 4 16.76 30.12 4.75
CA SER A 4 15.53 30.03 3.94
C SER A 4 14.77 28.72 4.19
N PHE A 5 15.47 27.64 4.58
CA PHE A 5 14.87 26.35 4.92
C PHE A 5 14.13 26.35 6.27
N SER A 6 14.64 27.02 7.31
CA SER A 6 13.93 27.08 8.59
C SER A 6 12.64 27.91 8.50
N LYS A 7 12.64 28.95 7.64
CA LYS A 7 11.42 29.70 7.31
C LYS A 7 10.43 28.89 6.46
N LEU A 8 10.89 27.90 5.70
CA LEU A 8 9.99 26.97 4.99
C LEU A 8 9.37 25.96 5.96
N GLU A 9 10.14 25.49 6.94
CA GLU A 9 9.66 24.63 8.04
C GLU A 9 8.62 25.34 8.92
N GLU A 10 8.82 26.62 9.27
CA GLU A 10 7.83 27.43 9.99
C GLU A 10 6.55 27.68 9.15
N ASN A 11 6.64 27.79 7.83
CA ASN A 11 5.46 27.99 6.97
C ASN A 11 4.68 26.68 6.66
N LEU A 12 5.18 25.52 7.10
CA LEU A 12 4.49 24.23 6.99
C LEU A 12 3.56 23.96 8.19
N GLU A 13 3.35 24.95 9.05
CA GLU A 13 2.50 24.96 10.27
C GLU A 13 0.98 24.72 10.05
N HIS A 14 0.56 24.28 8.86
CA HIS A 14 -0.83 23.89 8.59
C HIS A 14 -0.99 22.37 8.50
N PRO A 15 -0.83 21.62 9.62
CA PRO A 15 -1.00 20.16 9.62
C PRO A 15 -2.40 19.76 9.14
N GLU A 16 -3.40 20.63 9.30
CA GLU A 16 -4.77 20.45 8.81
C GLU A 16 -4.87 20.44 7.29
N PHE A 17 -4.12 21.29 6.58
CA PHE A 17 -4.10 21.31 5.11
C PHE A 17 -3.60 19.97 4.56
N PHE A 18 -2.53 19.43 5.15
CA PHE A 18 -1.99 18.13 4.76
C PHE A 18 -2.91 16.96 5.14
N LYS A 19 -3.59 17.03 6.30
CA LYS A 19 -4.62 16.05 6.70
C LYS A 19 -5.77 16.03 5.69
N LEU A 20 -6.27 17.21 5.33
CA LEU A 20 -7.35 17.38 4.36
C LEU A 20 -6.93 16.90 2.97
N GLY A 21 -5.73 17.27 2.52
CA GLY A 21 -5.18 16.84 1.23
C GLY A 21 -5.09 15.32 1.09
N ILE A 22 -4.56 14.62 2.11
CA ILE A 22 -4.52 13.15 2.11
C ILE A 22 -5.93 12.57 2.07
N THR A 23 -6.87 13.12 2.84
CA THR A 23 -8.27 12.67 2.88
C THR A 23 -8.95 12.80 1.50
N ILE A 24 -8.74 13.94 0.83
CA ILE A 24 -9.27 14.19 -0.53
C ILE A 24 -8.71 13.16 -1.52
N ILE A 25 -7.40 12.88 -1.45
CA ILE A 25 -6.77 11.94 -2.40
C ILE A 25 -7.24 10.52 -2.14
N TYR A 26 -7.39 10.09 -0.88
CA TYR A 26 -8.04 8.80 -0.57
C TYR A 26 -9.43 8.71 -1.20
N ALA A 27 -10.26 9.75 -1.05
CA ALA A 27 -11.60 9.77 -1.63
C ALA A 27 -11.58 9.68 -3.17
N ILE A 28 -10.67 10.42 -3.83
CA ILE A 28 -10.49 10.37 -5.28
C ILE A 28 -10.08 8.96 -5.73
N VAL A 29 -9.05 8.38 -5.11
CA VAL A 29 -8.55 7.06 -5.51
C VAL A 29 -9.60 5.98 -5.24
N ILE A 30 -10.35 6.06 -4.14
CA ILE A 30 -11.49 5.16 -3.87
C ILE A 30 -12.55 5.29 -4.97
N ALA A 31 -12.93 6.51 -5.36
CA ALA A 31 -13.92 6.73 -6.42
C ALA A 31 -13.46 6.19 -7.77
N LEU A 32 -12.21 6.47 -8.17
CA LEU A 32 -11.62 5.94 -9.40
C LEU A 32 -11.51 4.42 -9.40
N SER A 33 -11.27 3.82 -8.22
CA SER A 33 -11.25 2.37 -8.07
C SER A 33 -12.61 1.73 -8.36
N ILE A 34 -13.72 2.43 -8.03
CA ILE A 34 -15.08 1.93 -8.28
C ILE A 34 -15.35 1.85 -9.76
N ASP A 35 -14.93 2.87 -10.49
CA ASP A 35 -15.10 2.89 -11.94
C ASP A 35 -14.24 1.81 -12.62
N ALA A 36 -12.96 1.71 -12.24
CA ALA A 36 -12.02 0.75 -12.81
C ALA A 36 -12.39 -0.73 -12.54
N SER A 37 -13.05 -1.01 -11.41
CA SER A 37 -13.37 -2.38 -10.98
C SER A 37 -14.78 -2.83 -11.35
N LYS A 38 -15.65 -1.89 -11.72
CA LYS A 38 -17.03 -2.14 -12.15
C LYS A 38 -17.15 -3.23 -13.22
N PRO A 39 -16.39 -3.23 -14.35
CA PRO A 39 -16.57 -4.25 -15.39
C PRO A 39 -16.19 -5.67 -14.93
N ILE A 40 -15.35 -5.79 -13.89
CA ILE A 40 -14.84 -7.06 -13.42
C ILE A 40 -15.71 -7.64 -12.29
N PHE A 41 -16.19 -6.81 -11.37
CA PHE A 41 -17.04 -7.27 -10.26
C PHE A 41 -18.54 -7.21 -10.55
N ILE A 42 -18.95 -6.38 -11.51
CA ILE A 42 -20.37 -6.16 -11.83
C ILE A 42 -20.59 -6.43 -13.32
N PRO A 43 -21.40 -7.45 -13.67
CA PRO A 43 -22.16 -8.34 -12.78
C PRO A 43 -21.34 -9.52 -12.23
N PHE A 44 -21.66 -10.06 -11.05
CA PHE A 44 -20.86 -11.10 -10.36
C PHE A 44 -20.45 -12.33 -11.20
N TYR A 45 -21.16 -12.66 -12.29
CA TYR A 45 -20.79 -13.74 -13.19
C TYR A 45 -19.56 -13.45 -14.06
N SER A 46 -19.08 -12.20 -14.13
CA SER A 46 -17.82 -11.83 -14.81
C SER A 46 -16.57 -12.19 -14.00
N ILE A 47 -16.71 -12.43 -12.68
CA ILE A 47 -15.58 -12.72 -11.79
C ILE A 47 -14.84 -14.01 -12.19
N PRO A 48 -15.50 -15.15 -12.46
CA PRO A 48 -14.79 -16.35 -12.89
C PRO A 48 -14.00 -16.16 -14.19
N ALA A 49 -14.50 -15.34 -15.12
CA ALA A 49 -13.82 -15.04 -16.38
C ALA A 49 -12.60 -14.10 -16.19
N ASN A 50 -12.61 -13.28 -15.13
CA ASN A 50 -11.59 -12.28 -14.82
C ASN A 50 -10.90 -12.57 -13.47
N PHE A 51 -10.75 -13.84 -13.10
CA PHE A 51 -10.45 -14.23 -11.72
C PHE A 51 -9.14 -13.63 -11.18
N LEU A 52 -8.08 -13.59 -12.02
CA LEU A 52 -6.81 -12.99 -11.66
C LEU A 52 -6.94 -11.48 -11.41
N ASN A 53 -7.62 -10.77 -12.32
CA ASN A 53 -7.86 -9.34 -12.22
C ASN A 53 -8.71 -9.02 -10.99
N ALA A 54 -9.74 -9.83 -10.73
CA ALA A 54 -10.61 -9.70 -9.56
C ALA A 54 -9.83 -9.82 -8.25
N ILE A 55 -8.86 -10.75 -8.16
CA ILE A 55 -7.98 -10.88 -6.98
C ILE A 55 -7.13 -9.62 -6.78
N ILE A 56 -6.54 -9.08 -7.85
CA ILE A 56 -5.68 -7.89 -7.78
C ILE A 56 -6.47 -6.65 -7.41
N LEU A 57 -7.62 -6.46 -8.04
CA LEU A 57 -8.53 -5.37 -7.69
C LEU A 57 -9.02 -5.50 -6.25
N PHE A 58 -9.37 -6.70 -5.80
CA PHE A 58 -9.76 -6.94 -4.42
C PHE A 58 -8.62 -6.58 -3.46
N TYR A 59 -7.37 -6.93 -3.80
CA TYR A 59 -6.19 -6.47 -3.06
C TYR A 59 -6.13 -4.94 -2.99
N GLY A 60 -6.16 -4.24 -4.12
CA GLY A 60 -6.07 -2.78 -4.16
C GLY A 60 -7.16 -2.13 -3.31
N TYR A 61 -8.38 -2.65 -3.41
CA TYR A 61 -9.53 -2.21 -2.63
C TYR A 61 -9.39 -2.44 -1.13
N PHE A 62 -9.07 -3.67 -0.74
CA PHE A 62 -8.93 -4.03 0.65
C PHE A 62 -7.85 -3.17 1.29
N PHE A 63 -6.73 -2.96 0.58
CA PHE A 63 -5.65 -2.13 1.08
C PHE A 63 -6.06 -0.67 1.23
N ILE A 64 -6.68 -0.05 0.22
CA ILE A 64 -6.98 1.38 0.27
C ILE A 64 -8.01 1.70 1.35
N ILE A 65 -9.05 0.87 1.50
CA ILE A 65 -10.08 1.06 2.52
C ILE A 65 -9.47 0.89 3.92
N THR A 66 -8.73 -0.20 4.15
CA THR A 66 -8.07 -0.43 5.44
C THR A 66 -7.02 0.64 5.76
N GLY A 67 -6.37 1.19 4.75
CA GLY A 67 -5.37 2.26 4.88
C GLY A 67 -5.99 3.59 5.25
N TRP A 68 -7.11 3.92 4.61
CA TRP A 68 -7.91 5.08 4.94
C TRP A 68 -8.41 5.03 6.39
N ILE A 69 -8.96 3.88 6.82
CA ILE A 69 -9.39 3.66 8.21
C ILE A 69 -8.22 3.82 9.18
N GLU A 70 -7.09 3.17 8.89
CA GLU A 70 -5.88 3.27 9.72
C GLU A 70 -5.38 4.72 9.82
N TYR A 71 -5.33 5.44 8.69
CA TYR A 71 -4.91 6.84 8.65
C TYR A 71 -5.77 7.72 9.55
N HIS A 72 -7.09 7.62 9.46
CA HIS A 72 -8.00 8.38 10.31
C HIS A 72 -7.86 8.00 11.79
N PHE A 73 -7.75 6.70 12.10
CA PHE A 73 -7.60 6.23 13.47
C PHE A 73 -6.29 6.71 14.11
N LEU A 74 -5.17 6.60 13.39
CA LEU A 74 -3.87 7.10 13.86
C LEU A 74 -3.89 8.63 14.01
N THR A 75 -4.53 9.34 13.09
CA THR A 75 -4.63 10.80 13.17
C THR A 75 -5.43 11.26 14.39
N GLN A 76 -6.50 10.54 14.76
CA GLN A 76 -7.27 10.81 15.98
C GLN A 76 -6.53 10.40 17.26
N LYS A 77 -5.87 9.23 17.25
CA LYS A 77 -5.20 8.65 18.43
C LYS A 77 -3.92 9.39 18.82
N PHE A 78 -3.24 10.01 17.86
CA PHE A 78 -1.98 10.71 18.06
C PHE A 78 -2.12 12.23 17.80
N ASP A 79 -3.32 12.78 17.96
CA ASP A 79 -3.56 14.21 17.80
C ASP A 79 -2.73 15.01 18.81
N GLY A 80 -2.01 16.04 18.33
CA GLY A 80 -1.10 16.85 19.15
C GLY A 80 0.40 16.54 19.00
N ILE A 81 0.75 15.45 18.32
CA ILE A 81 2.15 15.17 17.96
C ILE A 81 2.50 15.94 16.68
N ASN A 82 2.95 17.18 16.86
CA ASN A 82 3.23 18.11 15.77
C ASN A 82 4.41 17.63 14.92
N ARG A 83 4.14 17.54 13.62
CA ARG A 83 4.75 16.62 12.68
C ARG A 83 5.90 17.28 11.94
N ALA A 84 6.82 16.48 11.47
CA ALA A 84 7.44 16.79 10.21
C ALA A 84 6.49 16.37 9.07
N VAL A 85 5.57 17.30 8.77
CA VAL A 85 4.34 17.05 8.01
C VAL A 85 4.61 16.67 6.56
N LEU A 86 5.61 17.30 5.94
CA LEU A 86 5.86 17.17 4.49
C LEU A 86 6.38 15.79 4.10
N ALA A 87 7.34 15.23 4.84
CA ALA A 87 7.91 13.92 4.54
C ALA A 87 6.84 12.81 4.63
N THR A 88 6.05 12.81 5.71
CA THR A 88 4.93 11.87 5.87
C THR A 88 3.87 12.06 4.79
N PHE A 89 3.57 13.31 4.41
CA PHE A 89 2.65 13.60 3.32
C PHE A 89 3.15 13.05 1.98
N VAL A 90 4.41 13.28 1.63
CA VAL A 90 5.02 12.75 0.39
C VAL A 90 5.01 11.22 0.37
N ILE A 91 5.29 10.57 1.50
CA ILE A 91 5.24 9.11 1.60
C ILE A 91 3.80 8.60 1.40
N GLU A 92 2.80 9.24 2.01
CA GLU A 92 1.39 8.89 1.81
C GLU A 92 0.96 9.09 0.35
N LEU A 93 1.40 10.16 -0.32
CA LEU A 93 1.15 10.35 -1.74
C LEU A 93 1.75 9.23 -2.59
N GLY A 94 2.99 8.83 -2.30
CA GLY A 94 3.64 7.72 -2.99
C GLY A 94 2.87 6.41 -2.79
N ILE A 95 2.41 6.14 -1.57
CA ILE A 95 1.60 4.96 -1.24
C ILE A 95 0.27 4.98 -2.03
N LEU A 96 -0.44 6.12 -2.02
CA LEU A 96 -1.70 6.30 -2.75
C LEU A 96 -1.54 6.17 -4.26
N PHE A 97 -0.44 6.70 -4.81
CA PHE A 97 -0.10 6.55 -6.22
C PHE A 97 0.12 5.08 -6.60
N LEU A 98 0.85 4.31 -5.78
CA LEU A 98 1.04 2.87 -6.02
C LEU A 98 -0.30 2.11 -5.97
N PHE A 99 -1.26 2.51 -5.12
CA PHE A 99 -2.60 1.92 -5.16
C PHE A 99 -3.37 2.23 -6.42
N TYR A 100 -3.33 3.49 -6.85
CA TYR A 100 -3.93 3.88 -8.11
C TYR A 100 -3.35 3.07 -9.28
N TYR A 101 -2.04 2.83 -9.26
CA TYR A 101 -1.38 1.97 -10.25
C TYR A 101 -1.91 0.53 -10.22
N VAL A 102 -2.01 -0.11 -9.05
CA VAL A 102 -2.56 -1.47 -8.90
C VAL A 102 -3.98 -1.58 -9.45
N ILE A 103 -4.81 -0.58 -9.14
CA ILE A 103 -6.20 -0.54 -9.57
C ILE A 103 -6.31 -0.41 -11.09
N THR A 104 -5.47 0.44 -11.68
CA THR A 104 -5.39 0.61 -13.14
C THR A 104 -4.88 -0.66 -13.80
N ALA A 105 -3.86 -1.29 -13.21
CA ALA A 105 -3.28 -2.55 -13.66
C ALA A 105 -4.28 -3.72 -13.66
N GLY A 106 -5.17 -3.75 -12.67
CA GLY A 106 -6.21 -4.75 -12.55
C GLY A 106 -7.47 -4.47 -13.39
N SER A 107 -7.54 -3.34 -14.09
CA SER A 107 -8.69 -2.98 -14.93
C SER A 107 -8.66 -3.69 -16.29
N GLU A 108 -9.81 -3.75 -16.97
CA GLU A 108 -9.99 -4.46 -18.25
C GLU A 108 -9.02 -3.94 -19.33
N ASP A 109 -8.77 -2.62 -19.36
CA ASP A 109 -7.89 -1.94 -20.31
C ASP A 109 -6.38 -2.05 -19.98
N GLY A 110 -6.02 -2.61 -18.82
CA GLY A 110 -4.63 -2.65 -18.30
C GLY A 110 -3.95 -4.02 -18.34
N THR A 111 -4.62 -5.03 -18.90
CA THR A 111 -4.32 -6.46 -18.65
C THR A 111 -3.02 -6.98 -19.27
N ASP A 112 -2.54 -6.40 -20.38
CA ASP A 112 -1.48 -7.00 -21.19
C ASP A 112 -0.05 -6.90 -20.61
N TYR A 113 0.22 -5.99 -19.66
CA TYR A 113 1.59 -5.80 -19.14
C TYR A 113 1.69 -5.50 -17.63
N LEU A 114 0.57 -5.21 -16.93
CA LEU A 114 0.64 -4.56 -15.62
C LEU A 114 0.54 -5.52 -14.42
N ILE A 115 0.01 -6.73 -14.59
CA ILE A 115 -0.19 -7.69 -13.48
C ILE A 115 1.15 -8.19 -12.90
N PRO A 116 2.13 -8.65 -13.70
CA PRO A 116 3.44 -9.06 -13.18
C PRO A 116 4.17 -7.93 -12.46
N ASP A 117 4.05 -6.70 -12.95
CA ASP A 117 4.69 -5.51 -12.35
C ASP A 117 4.14 -5.21 -10.95
N VAL A 118 2.86 -5.45 -10.72
CA VAL A 118 2.24 -5.31 -9.40
C VAL A 118 2.91 -6.23 -8.37
N PHE A 119 3.23 -7.45 -8.78
CA PHE A 119 3.88 -8.43 -7.91
C PHE A 119 5.38 -8.16 -7.75
N LEU A 120 6.08 -7.88 -8.86
CA LEU A 120 7.54 -7.73 -8.88
C LEU A 120 8.02 -6.42 -8.26
N PHE A 121 7.30 -5.33 -8.50
CA PHE A 121 7.80 -3.98 -8.20
C PHE A 121 6.90 -3.24 -7.23
N VAL A 122 5.59 -3.22 -7.48
CA VAL A 122 4.67 -2.37 -6.71
C VAL A 122 4.56 -2.85 -5.26
N THR A 123 4.42 -4.16 -5.03
CA THR A 123 4.26 -4.68 -3.66
C THR A 123 5.50 -4.42 -2.79
N PRO A 124 6.73 -4.70 -3.24
CA PRO A 124 7.94 -4.31 -2.49
C PRO A 124 8.05 -2.79 -2.28
N LEU A 125 7.76 -1.97 -3.30
CA LEU A 125 7.79 -0.52 -3.16
C LEU A 125 6.80 -0.01 -2.11
N LEU A 126 5.61 -0.59 -2.06
CA LEU A 126 4.59 -0.26 -1.08
C LEU A 126 5.09 -0.56 0.34
N PHE A 127 5.66 -1.75 0.58
CA PHE A 127 6.23 -2.09 1.88
C PHE A 127 7.47 -1.25 2.22
N LEU A 128 8.24 -0.82 1.22
CA LEU A 128 9.35 0.11 1.39
C LEU A 128 8.85 1.46 1.90
N LEU A 129 7.83 2.05 1.25
CA LEU A 129 7.24 3.31 1.67
C LEU A 129 6.62 3.22 3.06
N LEU A 130 5.94 2.12 3.39
CA LEU A 130 5.42 1.88 4.74
C LEU A 130 6.54 1.80 5.78
N THR A 131 7.64 1.11 5.45
CA THR A 131 8.80 1.01 6.33
C THR A 131 9.45 2.38 6.52
N LEU A 132 9.60 3.18 5.47
CA LEU A 132 10.11 4.55 5.57
C LEU A 132 9.21 5.42 6.45
N LYS A 133 7.89 5.33 6.29
CA LYS A 133 6.90 6.01 7.15
C LYS A 133 7.09 5.64 8.62
N ASP A 134 7.22 4.35 8.92
CA ASP A 134 7.34 3.89 10.30
C ASP A 134 8.72 4.18 10.90
N MET A 135 9.79 4.09 10.10
CA MET A 135 11.14 4.51 10.50
C MET A 135 11.13 5.99 10.87
N TYR A 136 10.49 6.81 10.03
CA TYR A 136 10.34 8.23 10.28
C TYR A 136 9.60 8.50 11.58
N ASN A 137 8.44 7.87 11.77
CA ASN A 137 7.63 8.01 12.97
C ASN A 137 8.40 7.53 14.22
N ALA A 138 9.10 6.40 14.15
CA ALA A 138 9.86 5.88 15.29
C ALA A 138 11.11 6.72 15.63
N SER A 139 11.72 7.39 14.64
CA SER A 139 12.86 8.28 14.88
C SER A 139 12.47 9.58 15.59
N ASN A 140 11.31 10.12 15.25
CA ASN A 140 10.81 11.39 15.78
C ASN A 140 10.08 11.24 17.12
N HIS A 141 9.70 10.03 17.50
CA HIS A 141 8.92 9.78 18.72
C HIS A 141 9.52 8.62 19.50
N ASN A 142 9.84 8.87 20.77
CA ASN A 142 10.42 7.87 21.67
C ASN A 142 9.34 6.91 22.21
N ASN A 143 8.61 6.26 21.30
CA ASN A 143 7.48 5.38 21.60
C ASN A 143 7.78 3.94 21.17
N ARG A 144 7.77 3.01 22.13
CA ARG A 144 8.02 1.58 21.90
C ARG A 144 7.07 0.95 20.88
N ASN A 145 5.85 1.46 20.76
CA ASN A 145 4.86 0.93 19.81
C ASN A 145 5.23 1.27 18.35
N LEU A 146 5.83 2.43 18.11
CA LEU A 146 6.29 2.82 16.77
C LEU A 146 7.50 1.99 16.33
N LEU A 147 8.34 1.55 17.26
CA LEU A 147 9.41 0.60 16.99
C LEU A 147 8.87 -0.78 16.58
N SER A 148 7.74 -1.22 17.18
CA SER A 148 7.04 -2.43 16.76
C SER A 148 6.54 -2.31 15.32
N TYR A 149 5.84 -1.23 14.98
CA TYR A 149 5.34 -0.98 13.62
C TYR A 149 6.46 -0.98 12.59
N ARG A 150 7.58 -0.30 12.90
CA ARG A 150 8.77 -0.29 12.05
C ARG A 150 9.31 -1.69 11.78
N ASN A 151 9.45 -2.51 12.84
CA ASN A 151 9.97 -3.86 12.70
C ASN A 151 8.99 -4.75 11.91
N LEU A 152 7.69 -4.59 12.13
CA LEU A 152 6.65 -5.26 11.37
C LEU A 152 6.76 -4.93 9.87
N SER A 153 6.69 -3.65 9.49
CA SER A 153 6.79 -3.24 8.09
C SER A 153 8.08 -3.69 7.43
N ARG A 154 9.20 -3.62 8.15
CA ARG A 154 10.49 -4.11 7.65
C ARG A 154 10.48 -5.62 7.38
N ASN A 155 9.90 -6.42 8.27
CA ASN A 155 9.81 -7.87 8.06
C ASN A 155 8.96 -8.19 6.84
N PHE A 156 7.83 -7.49 6.66
CA PHE A 156 6.97 -7.67 5.50
C PHE A 156 7.61 -7.17 4.20
N LEU A 157 8.43 -6.12 4.25
CA LEU A 157 9.29 -5.72 3.13
C LEU A 157 10.23 -6.85 2.72
N PHE A 158 10.96 -7.46 3.66
CA PHE A 158 11.83 -8.59 3.36
C PHE A 158 11.08 -9.76 2.73
N ILE A 159 9.92 -10.13 3.27
CA ILE A 159 9.09 -11.21 2.71
C ILE A 159 8.62 -10.85 1.29
N SER A 160 8.18 -9.62 1.05
CA SER A 160 7.73 -9.17 -0.28
C SER A 160 8.86 -9.22 -1.33
N ILE A 161 10.10 -8.90 -0.93
CA ILE A 161 11.28 -9.01 -1.79
C ILE A 161 11.55 -10.48 -2.13
N ILE A 162 11.47 -11.38 -1.14
CA ILE A 162 11.65 -12.83 -1.38
C ILE A 162 10.61 -13.33 -2.38
N ILE A 163 9.33 -13.00 -2.21
CA ILE A 163 8.27 -13.40 -3.14
C ILE A 163 8.54 -12.86 -4.56
N SER A 164 8.98 -11.60 -4.67
CA SER A 164 9.30 -10.99 -5.97
C SER A 164 10.48 -11.67 -6.65
N LEU A 165 11.54 -11.99 -5.91
CA LEU A 165 12.70 -12.72 -6.43
C LEU A 165 12.33 -14.16 -6.81
N SER A 166 11.47 -14.82 -6.04
CA SER A 166 10.94 -16.15 -6.37
C SER A 166 10.12 -16.12 -7.67
N TYR A 167 9.28 -15.09 -7.87
CA TYR A 167 8.54 -14.92 -9.11
C TYR A 167 9.47 -14.75 -10.32
N LEU A 168 10.50 -13.91 -10.15
CA LEU A 168 11.51 -13.69 -11.17
C LEU A 168 12.25 -15.00 -11.50
N ALA A 169 12.72 -15.71 -10.47
CA ALA A 169 13.41 -16.99 -10.64
C ALA A 169 12.54 -18.04 -11.38
N GLU A 170 11.27 -18.18 -11.01
CA GLU A 170 10.32 -19.07 -11.69
C GLU A 170 10.11 -18.66 -13.16
N THR A 171 10.01 -17.35 -13.44
CA THR A 171 9.85 -16.83 -14.80
C THR A 171 11.04 -17.17 -15.68
N TYR A 172 12.26 -17.07 -15.15
CA TYR A 172 13.49 -17.45 -15.87
C TYR A 172 13.67 -18.97 -15.97
N ALA A 173 13.34 -19.72 -14.91
CA ALA A 173 13.48 -21.19 -14.88
C ALA A 173 12.54 -21.90 -15.85
N THR A 174 11.32 -21.35 -16.05
CA THR A 174 10.32 -21.88 -16.98
C THR A 174 10.52 -21.39 -18.43
N GLY A 175 11.60 -20.65 -18.70
CA GLY A 175 12.03 -20.30 -20.05
C GLY A 175 11.12 -19.30 -20.77
N PHE A 176 10.52 -18.33 -20.06
CA PHE A 176 9.57 -17.36 -20.64
C PHE A 176 8.48 -18.03 -21.49
N GLN A 177 7.87 -19.12 -21.01
CA GLN A 177 6.56 -19.52 -21.53
C GLN A 177 5.54 -18.46 -21.11
N SER A 178 5.53 -17.32 -21.81
CA SER A 178 4.68 -16.15 -21.56
C SER A 178 3.24 -16.37 -22.01
N PHE A 179 2.92 -17.56 -22.55
CA PHE A 179 1.60 -17.90 -23.06
C PHE A 179 1.25 -19.34 -22.72
N GLY A 180 0.05 -19.54 -22.14
CA GLY A 180 -0.51 -20.85 -21.83
C GLY A 180 -0.95 -20.99 -20.36
N ALA A 181 -1.55 -22.14 -20.04
CA ALA A 181 -2.14 -22.40 -18.72
C ALA A 181 -1.12 -22.30 -17.57
N PHE A 182 0.14 -22.67 -17.79
CA PHE A 182 1.19 -22.63 -16.77
C PHE A 182 1.54 -21.21 -16.31
N ALA A 183 1.58 -20.23 -17.22
CA ALA A 183 1.79 -18.82 -16.88
C ALA A 183 0.64 -18.27 -16.03
N PHE A 184 -0.60 -18.61 -16.41
CA PHE A 184 -1.79 -18.23 -15.64
C PHE A 184 -1.76 -18.79 -14.22
N TYR A 185 -1.44 -20.09 -14.04
CA TYR A 185 -1.37 -20.69 -12.70
C TYR A 185 -0.23 -20.12 -11.85
N ARG A 186 0.93 -19.83 -12.45
CA ARG A 186 2.02 -19.12 -11.76
C ARG A 186 1.51 -17.77 -11.26
N ASP A 187 0.99 -16.93 -12.14
CA ASP A 187 0.55 -15.58 -11.78
C ASP A 187 -0.57 -15.62 -10.74
N LEU A 188 -1.46 -16.62 -10.81
CA LEU A 188 -2.49 -16.87 -9.82
C LEU A 188 -1.92 -17.24 -8.43
N ILE A 189 -0.95 -18.15 -8.36
CA ILE A 189 -0.30 -18.54 -7.10
C ILE A 189 0.35 -17.33 -6.45
N PHE A 190 1.10 -16.54 -7.22
CA PHE A 190 1.76 -15.35 -6.71
C PHE A 190 0.76 -14.25 -6.31
N ALA A 191 -0.33 -14.08 -7.05
CA ALA A 191 -1.43 -13.18 -6.66
C ALA A 191 -2.01 -13.57 -5.29
N PHE A 192 -2.25 -14.86 -5.04
CA PHE A 192 -2.72 -15.35 -3.75
C PHE A 192 -1.69 -15.17 -2.63
N LEU A 193 -0.41 -15.39 -2.89
CA LEU A 193 0.66 -15.17 -1.91
C LEU A 193 0.73 -13.70 -1.49
N ILE A 194 0.68 -12.77 -2.45
CA ILE A 194 0.68 -11.33 -2.18
C ILE A 194 -0.59 -10.91 -1.44
N LEU A 195 -1.77 -11.36 -1.87
CA LEU A 195 -3.01 -11.08 -1.16
C LEU A 195 -2.95 -11.56 0.30
N THR A 196 -2.47 -12.79 0.51
CA THR A 196 -2.32 -13.37 1.85
C THR A 196 -1.33 -12.58 2.71
N LEU A 197 -0.16 -12.23 2.14
CA LEU A 197 0.84 -11.40 2.82
C LEU A 197 0.22 -10.09 3.32
N ILE A 198 -0.57 -9.45 2.48
CA ILE A 198 -1.17 -8.15 2.76
C ILE A 198 -2.29 -8.26 3.80
N VAL A 199 -3.16 -9.26 3.68
CA VAL A 199 -4.22 -9.52 4.67
C VAL A 199 -3.59 -9.77 6.05
N ILE A 200 -2.57 -10.62 6.12
CA ILE A 200 -1.86 -10.89 7.38
C ILE A 200 -1.22 -9.61 7.90
N TYR A 201 -0.50 -8.86 7.06
CA TYR A 201 0.09 -7.58 7.45
C TYR A 201 -0.93 -6.64 8.08
N ARG A 202 -2.08 -6.46 7.43
CA ARG A 202 -3.15 -5.58 7.92
C ARG A 202 -3.74 -6.04 9.23
N ILE A 203 -4.02 -7.33 9.38
CA ILE A 203 -4.57 -7.90 10.62
C ILE A 203 -3.58 -7.71 11.77
N VAL A 204 -2.30 -8.03 11.56
CA VAL A 204 -1.26 -7.89 12.57
C VAL A 204 -1.08 -6.42 12.95
N ARG A 205 -1.00 -5.53 11.96
CA ARG A 205 -0.86 -4.09 12.19
C ARG A 205 -2.05 -3.51 12.95
N TRP A 206 -3.27 -3.89 12.59
CA TRP A 206 -4.48 -3.48 13.31
C TRP A 206 -4.47 -3.94 14.77
N ARG A 207 -4.03 -5.18 15.01
CA ARG A 207 -3.89 -5.73 16.36
C ARG A 207 -2.86 -4.94 17.18
N GLU A 208 -1.71 -4.61 16.61
CA GLU A 208 -0.70 -3.82 17.31
C GLU A 208 -1.18 -2.39 17.62
N ILE A 209 -1.96 -1.78 16.71
CA ILE A 209 -2.59 -0.46 16.92
C ILE A 209 -3.57 -0.49 18.10
N ASN A 210 -4.42 -1.50 18.18
CA ASN A 210 -5.42 -1.61 19.25
C ASN A 210 -4.84 -2.07 20.60
N SER A 211 -3.75 -2.82 20.59
CA SER A 211 -3.07 -3.27 21.82
C SER A 211 -2.29 -2.15 22.51
N THR A 212 -2.06 -1.04 21.82
CA THR A 212 -1.33 0.13 22.33
C THR A 212 -2.28 1.03 23.12
N PRO A 213 -2.05 1.32 24.42
CA PRO A 213 -2.86 2.30 25.16
C PRO A 213 -2.76 3.69 24.50
N ALA A 214 -3.86 4.46 24.50
CA ALA A 214 -3.84 5.84 24.05
C ALA A 214 -2.84 6.63 24.91
N ILE A 215 -2.04 7.49 24.28
CA ILE A 215 -1.14 8.39 25.02
C ILE A 215 -2.07 9.38 25.75
N SER A 216 -2.12 9.27 27.08
CA SER A 216 -2.79 10.22 27.98
C SER A 216 -1.88 11.40 28.30
#